data_AF-A0AAE9D4N2-F1
#
_entry.id   AF-A0AAE9D4N2-F1
#
_cell.length_a   1.000
_cell.length_b   1.000
_cell.length_c   1.000
_cell.angle_alpha   90.00
_cell.angle_beta   90.00
_cell.angle_gamma   90.00
#
_symmetry.space_group_name_H-M   'P 1'
#
loop_
_entity.id
_entity.type
_entity.pdbx_description
1 polymer ?
#
loop_
_entity_poly.entity_id
_entity_poly.type
_entity_poly.pdbx_seq_one_letter_code
_entity_poly.pdbx_strand_id
1 'polypeptide(L)'
;MTDKTPDGLDLVLAVDCVYYNSTITPLIDLLKNCDAKEIIVVSEERDIGEASVAQKTFFKNITEFFQLVPISQKELDPDYCANDIIIRKLIRNI
;
A
#
# COMPACT_ATOMS: atom_id res chain seq x y z
N MET A 1 17.77 5.25 19.38
CA MET A 1 16.34 4.92 19.54
C MET A 1 15.98 4.02 18.40
N THR A 2 15.54 2.79 18.66
CA THR A 2 14.91 1.98 17.62
C THR A 2 13.46 2.41 17.58
N ASP A 3 13.10 3.25 16.62
CA ASP A 3 11.71 3.59 16.35
C ASP A 3 11.00 2.28 15.98
N LYS A 4 10.17 1.78 16.90
CA LYS A 4 9.41 0.55 16.71
C LYS A 4 7.95 0.93 16.46
N THR A 5 7.37 0.38 15.40
CA THR A 5 5.92 0.44 15.18
C THR A 5 5.22 -0.22 16.37
N PRO A 6 4.14 0.37 16.93
CA PRO A 6 3.37 -0.26 17.99
C PRO A 6 2.86 -1.64 17.56
N ASP A 7 2.80 -2.57 18.51
CA ASP A 7 2.18 -3.88 18.29
C ASP A 7 0.65 -3.77 18.40
N GLY A 8 -0.08 -4.71 17.80
CA GLY A 8 -1.54 -4.82 17.94
C GLY A 8 -2.36 -3.70 17.30
N LEU A 9 -1.90 -3.12 16.18
CA LEU A 9 -2.64 -2.09 15.47
C LEU A 9 -3.92 -2.67 14.85
N ASP A 10 -5.04 -1.97 15.01
CA ASP A 10 -6.28 -2.37 14.34
C ASP A 10 -6.22 -2.06 12.83
N LEU A 11 -5.59 -0.95 12.45
CA LEU A 11 -5.56 -0.46 11.07
C LEU A 11 -4.27 0.29 10.77
N VAL A 12 -3.72 0.02 9.59
CA VAL A 12 -2.66 0.80 8.95
C VAL A 12 -3.18 1.33 7.61
N LEU A 13 -3.01 2.63 7.40
CA LEU A 13 -3.33 3.30 6.14
C LEU A 13 -2.05 3.87 5.53
N ALA A 14 -1.73 3.47 4.31
CA ALA A 14 -0.65 4.04 3.51
C ALA A 14 -1.26 4.77 2.32
N VAL A 15 -1.36 6.10 2.40
CA VAL A 15 -1.97 6.94 1.37
C VAL A 15 -0.87 7.67 0.61
N ASP A 16 -0.82 7.44 -0.70
CA ASP A 16 0.15 8.03 -1.64
C ASP A 16 1.62 7.90 -1.17
N CYS A 17 1.97 6.74 -0.61
CA CYS A 17 3.32 6.45 -0.10
C CYS A 17 4.24 5.79 -1.14
N VAL A 18 3.76 5.52 -2.36
CA VAL A 18 4.43 4.68 -3.37
C VAL A 18 4.86 5.52 -4.59
N TYR A 19 5.94 6.28 -4.45
CA TYR A 19 6.39 7.20 -5.52
C TYR A 19 7.90 7.43 -5.65
N TYR A 20 8.73 6.94 -4.71
CA TYR A 20 10.20 6.98 -4.83
C TYR A 20 10.80 5.58 -4.81
N ASN A 21 11.79 5.32 -5.67
CA ASN A 21 12.42 4.00 -5.75
C ASN A 21 13.15 3.64 -4.44
N SER A 22 13.79 4.63 -3.81
CA SER A 22 14.57 4.45 -2.59
C SER A 22 13.72 4.05 -1.38
N THR A 23 12.40 4.32 -1.41
CA THR A 23 11.50 4.05 -0.28
C THR A 23 10.72 2.75 -0.43
N ILE A 24 10.74 2.09 -1.60
CA ILE A 24 9.96 0.88 -1.84
C ILE A 24 10.35 -0.26 -0.89
N THR A 25 11.62 -0.59 -0.79
CA THR A 25 12.08 -1.66 0.11
C THR A 25 11.78 -1.35 1.58
N PRO A 26 12.14 -0.16 2.11
CA PRO A 26 11.77 0.21 3.48
C PRO A 26 10.26 0.16 3.77
N LEU A 27 9.42 0.58 2.81
CA LEU A 27 7.96 0.55 2.97
C LEU A 27 7.44 -0.89 3.01
N ILE A 28 7.92 -1.77 2.12
CA ILE A 28 7.55 -3.19 2.13
C ILE A 28 7.97 -3.83 3.47
N ASP A 29 9.18 -3.56 3.95
CA ASP A 29 9.67 -4.08 5.22
C ASP A 29 8.83 -3.58 6.40
N LEU A 30 8.44 -2.29 6.39
CA LEU A 30 7.55 -1.71 7.39
C LEU A 30 6.20 -2.44 7.42
N LEU A 31 5.53 -2.57 6.27
CA LEU A 31 4.21 -3.20 6.17
C LEU A 31 4.27 -4.69 6.52
N LYS A 32 5.30 -5.39 6.06
CA LYS A 32 5.55 -6.80 6.37
C LYS A 32 5.71 -7.02 7.86
N ASN A 33 6.50 -6.20 8.55
CA ASN A 33 6.81 -6.38 9.97
C ASN A 33 5.79 -5.74 10.91
N CYS A 34 4.86 -4.94 10.39
CA CYS A 34 3.82 -4.30 11.19
C CYS A 34 2.80 -5.30 11.72
N ASP A 35 2.63 -5.40 13.04
CA ASP A 35 1.54 -6.18 13.63
C ASP A 35 0.22 -5.40 13.52
N ALA A 36 -0.48 -5.57 12.40
CA ALA A 36 -1.75 -4.92 12.10
C ALA A 36 -2.81 -5.93 11.65
N LYS A 37 -4.04 -5.78 12.14
CA LYS A 37 -5.20 -6.58 11.71
C LYS A 37 -5.61 -6.27 10.28
N GLU A 38 -5.51 -5.00 9.89
CA GLU A 38 -5.86 -4.53 8.56
C GLU A 38 -4.85 -3.52 8.03
N ILE A 39 -4.50 -3.68 6.75
CA ILE A 39 -3.61 -2.77 6.04
C ILE A 39 -4.28 -2.38 4.72
N ILE A 40 -4.42 -1.08 4.47
CA ILE A 40 -4.95 -0.52 3.23
C ILE A 40 -3.90 0.38 2.60
N VAL A 41 -3.64 0.16 1.32
CA VAL A 41 -2.79 1.02 0.48
C VAL A 41 -3.68 1.75 -0.50
N VAL A 42 -3.57 3.08 -0.51
CA VAL A 42 -4.22 3.99 -1.45
C VAL A 42 -3.13 4.63 -2.30
N SER A 43 -3.28 4.61 -3.61
CA SER A 43 -2.32 5.24 -4.52
C SER A 43 -3.02 5.75 -5.77
N GLU A 44 -2.59 6.90 -6.27
CA GLU A 44 -2.93 7.34 -7.62
C GLU A 44 -2.04 6.60 -8.63
N GLU A 45 -2.60 6.15 -9.75
CA GLU A 45 -1.85 5.48 -10.81
C GLU A 45 -0.80 6.42 -11.40
N ARG A 46 0.44 5.92 -11.53
CA ARG A 46 1.56 6.67 -12.10
C ARG A 46 2.03 5.99 -13.37
N ASP A 47 2.00 6.72 -14.48
CA ASP A 47 2.33 6.21 -15.81
C ASP A 47 3.75 6.59 -16.26
N ILE A 48 4.28 7.71 -15.79
CA ILE A 48 5.60 8.25 -16.18
C ILE A 48 6.65 8.27 -15.06
N GLY A 49 7.92 8.32 -15.48
CA GLY A 49 9.06 8.66 -14.61
C GLY A 49 9.35 7.64 -13.51
N GLU A 50 10.03 8.13 -12.47
CA GLU A 50 10.43 7.32 -11.30
C GLU A 50 9.22 6.72 -10.58
N ALA A 51 8.16 7.51 -10.40
CA ALA A 51 6.98 7.09 -9.65
C ALA A 51 6.28 5.87 -10.30
N SER A 52 6.21 5.82 -11.64
CA SER A 52 5.70 4.64 -12.38
C SER A 52 6.52 3.38 -12.11
N VAL A 53 7.85 3.51 -12.07
CA VAL A 53 8.76 2.40 -11.78
C VAL A 53 8.64 1.95 -10.32
N ALA A 54 8.59 2.90 -9.39
CA ALA A 54 8.43 2.66 -7.97
C ALA A 54 7.12 1.92 -7.68
N GLN A 55 6.01 2.39 -8.28
CA GLN A 55 4.69 1.79 -8.12
C GLN A 55 4.61 0.36 -8.67
N LYS A 56 5.14 0.12 -9.88
CA LYS A 56 5.22 -1.24 -10.46
C LYS A 56 6.06 -2.17 -9.59
N THR A 57 7.18 -1.67 -9.07
CA THR A 57 8.09 -2.44 -8.21
C THR A 57 7.43 -2.79 -6.89
N PHE A 58 6.76 -1.83 -6.26
CA PHE A 58 6.03 -2.04 -5.01
C PHE A 58 4.93 -3.10 -5.18
N PHE A 59 4.00 -2.91 -6.12
CA PHE A 59 2.88 -3.84 -6.29
C PHE A 59 3.31 -5.23 -6.75
N LYS A 60 4.44 -5.35 -7.47
CA LYS A 60 5.05 -6.65 -7.76
C LYS A 60 5.59 -7.30 -6.47
N ASN A 61 6.48 -6.63 -5.76
CA ASN A 61 7.24 -7.25 -4.68
C ASN A 61 6.39 -7.47 -3.41
N ILE A 62 5.43 -6.59 -3.12
CA ILE A 62 4.54 -6.74 -1.96
C ILE A 62 3.72 -8.04 -2.03
N THR A 63 3.48 -8.57 -3.24
CA THR A 63 2.71 -9.81 -3.43
C THR A 63 3.39 -11.07 -2.90
N GLU A 64 4.70 -11.01 -2.67
CA GLU A 64 5.43 -12.09 -2.02
C GLU A 64 4.96 -12.32 -0.57
N PHE A 65 4.47 -11.26 0.09
CA PHE A 65 4.06 -11.28 1.50
C PHE A 65 2.55 -11.14 1.68
N PHE A 66 1.85 -10.54 0.71
CA PHE A 66 0.43 -10.23 0.80
C PHE A 66 -0.33 -10.55 -0.48
N GLN A 67 -1.56 -11.02 -0.36
CA GLN A 67 -2.55 -10.92 -1.41
C GLN A 67 -3.09 -9.49 -1.47
N LEU A 68 -3.27 -8.99 -2.69
CA LEU A 68 -3.80 -7.66 -2.95
C LEU A 68 -5.27 -7.75 -3.36
N VAL A 69 -6.17 -7.36 -2.46
CA VAL A 69 -7.62 -7.36 -2.72
C VAL A 69 -8.06 -5.95 -3.08
N PRO A 70 -8.51 -5.68 -4.32
CA PRO A 70 -9.00 -4.36 -4.71
C PRO A 70 -10.30 -4.03 -3.98
N ILE A 71 -10.44 -2.78 -3.55
CA ILE A 71 -11.73 -2.22 -3.11
C ILE A 71 -12.47 -1.67 -4.33
N SER A 72 -13.76 -1.96 -4.42
CA SER A 72 -14.55 -1.53 -5.57
C SER A 72 -14.74 -0.01 -5.57
N GLN A 73 -14.69 0.61 -6.76
CA GLN A 73 -15.08 2.02 -6.93
C GLN A 73 -16.50 2.32 -6.40
N LYS A 74 -17.39 1.31 -6.38
CA LYS A 74 -18.75 1.45 -5.82
C LYS A 74 -18.78 1.62 -4.29
N GLU A 75 -17.69 1.29 -3.61
CA GLU A 75 -17.54 1.45 -2.16
C GLU A 75 -16.93 2.80 -1.81
N LEU A 76 -16.47 3.57 -2.80
CA LEU A 76 -15.88 4.88 -2.60
C LEU A 76 -16.96 5.95 -2.48
N ASP A 77 -16.55 7.09 -1.93
CA ASP A 77 -17.39 8.27 -1.92
C ASP A 77 -17.73 8.69 -3.37
N PRO A 78 -19.02 8.93 -3.70
CA PRO A 78 -19.44 9.21 -5.07
C PRO A 78 -18.94 10.55 -5.62
N ASP A 79 -18.61 11.51 -4.75
CA ASP A 79 -18.12 12.84 -5.12
C ASP A 79 -16.59 12.93 -5.03
N TYR A 80 -15.95 12.09 -4.19
CA TYR A 80 -14.51 12.08 -3.94
C TYR A 80 -13.84 10.77 -4.39
N CYS A 81 -14.05 10.38 -5.64
CA CYS A 81 -13.38 9.24 -6.27
C CYS A 81 -12.82 9.58 -7.66
N ALA A 82 -11.83 8.80 -8.10
CA ALA A 82 -11.33 8.88 -9.47
C ALA A 82 -10.85 7.50 -9.94
N ASN A 83 -10.88 7.29 -11.26
CA ASN A 83 -10.58 6.00 -11.89
C ASN A 83 -9.12 5.57 -11.71
N ASP A 84 -8.23 6.55 -11.58
CA ASP A 84 -6.80 6.39 -11.34
C ASP A 84 -6.45 6.26 -9.85
N ILE A 85 -7.41 6.46 -8.94
CA ILE A 85 -7.21 6.17 -7.52
C ILE A 85 -7.46 4.68 -7.27
N ILE A 86 -6.39 4.00 -6.90
CA ILE A 86 -6.38 2.57 -6.64
C ILE A 86 -6.32 2.35 -5.14
N ILE A 87 -7.29 1.60 -4.61
CA ILE A 87 -7.33 1.18 -3.21
C ILE A 87 -7.25 -0.34 -3.13
N ARG A 88 -6.29 -0.84 -2.34
CA ARG A 88 -6.08 -2.27 -2.13
C ARG A 88 -5.93 -2.59 -0.66
N LYS A 89 -6.65 -3.59 -0.20
CA LYS A 89 -6.44 -4.23 1.09
C LYS A 89 -5.35 -5.29 0.95
N LEU A 90 -4.41 -5.32 1.89
CA LEU A 90 -3.31 -6.27 1.94
C LEU A 90 -3.68 -7.39 2.91
N ILE A 91 -3.82 -8.62 2.40
CA ILE A 91 -4.12 -9.82 3.19
C ILE A 91 -2.84 -10.64 3.29
N ARG A 92 -2.34 -10.90 4.50
CA ARG A 92 -1.09 -11.66 4.70
C ARG A 92 -1.19 -13.05 4.08
N ASN A 93 -0.15 -13.46 3.35
CA ASN A 93 -0.01 -14.84 2.89
C ASN A 93 0.19 -15.75 4.12
N ILE A 94 -0.49 -16.90 4.14
CA ILE A 94 -0.38 -17.92 5.20
C ILE A 94 0.78 -18.87 4.87
#